data_AF-A0A3B6FXG2-F1
#
_entry.id   AF-A0A3B6FXG2-F1
#
_cell.length_a   1.000
_cell.length_b   1.000
_cell.length_c   1.000
_cell.angle_alpha   90.00
_cell.angle_beta   90.00
_cell.angle_gamma   90.00
#
_symmetry.space_group_name_H-M   'P 1'
#
loop_
_entity.id
_entity.type
_entity.pdbx_description
1 polymer ?
#
loop_
_entity_poly.entity_id
_entity_poly.type
_entity_poly.pdbx_seq_one_letter_code
_entity_poly.pdbx_strand_id
1 'polypeptide(L)'
;MFCEADRLFSEMVERGLEPNEVTYPILIHSLSKRGMMEDELHMFDGMREKGVKVTVYPYNSLINGCYKHDDLDRAMGFLDEMAEIGVTLNVASYCPVPWNSIERWMRRVAKWT
;
A
#
# COMPACT_ATOMS: atom_id res chain seq x y z
N MET A 1 -3.44 -10.71 -18.10
CA MET A 1 -2.57 -10.03 -19.09
C MET A 1 -1.51 -9.29 -18.30
N PHE A 2 -0.25 -9.77 -18.33
CA PHE A 2 0.85 -9.11 -17.62
C PHE A 2 1.06 -7.71 -18.20
N CYS A 3 1.25 -6.73 -17.32
CA CYS A 3 1.61 -5.38 -17.75
C CYS A 3 3.10 -5.31 -18.06
N GLU A 4 3.52 -4.31 -18.83
CA GLU A 4 4.96 -4.08 -19.12
C GLU A 4 5.79 -3.97 -17.82
N ALA A 5 5.19 -3.45 -16.74
CA ALA A 5 5.81 -3.40 -15.42
C ALA A 5 6.20 -4.79 -14.89
N ASP A 6 5.34 -5.80 -15.04
CA ASP A 6 5.62 -7.17 -14.56
C ASP A 6 6.78 -7.78 -15.37
N ARG A 7 6.79 -7.55 -16.69
CA ARG A 7 7.83 -8.07 -17.58
C ARG A 7 9.19 -7.46 -17.24
N LEU A 8 9.25 -6.13 -17.07
CA LEU A 8 10.46 -5.42 -16.71
C LEU A 8 10.96 -5.80 -15.31
N PHE A 9 10.05 -6.10 -14.38
CA PHE A 9 10.42 -6.61 -13.07
C PHE A 9 11.04 -8.02 -13.16
N SER A 10 10.45 -8.94 -13.92
CA SER A 10 11.04 -10.26 -14.14
C SER A 10 12.41 -10.17 -14.79
N GLU A 11 12.57 -9.34 -15.84
CA GLU A 11 13.85 -9.12 -16.52
C GLU A 11 14.91 -8.53 -15.57
N MET A 12 14.51 -7.62 -14.67
CA MET A 12 15.37 -7.06 -13.64
C MET A 12 15.89 -8.16 -12.69
N VAL A 13 14.99 -9.01 -12.18
CA VAL A 13 15.33 -10.10 -11.26
C VAL A 13 16.19 -11.17 -11.95
N GLU A 14 15.86 -11.55 -13.19
CA GLU A 14 16.65 -12.51 -13.99
C GLU A 14 18.08 -12.03 -14.24
N ARG A 15 18.27 -10.71 -14.35
CA ARG A 15 19.59 -10.08 -14.48
C ARG A 15 20.33 -9.91 -13.15
N GLY A 16 19.76 -10.37 -12.04
CA GLY A 16 20.33 -10.24 -10.71
C GLY A 16 20.29 -8.81 -10.16
N LEU A 17 19.42 -7.95 -10.70
CA LEU A 17 19.21 -6.60 -10.18
C LEU A 17 18.15 -6.64 -9.07
N GLU A 18 18.45 -6.00 -7.95
CA GLU A 18 17.57 -5.96 -6.77
C GLU A 18 16.54 -4.82 -6.88
N PRO A 19 15.22 -5.11 -6.84
CA PRO A 19 14.18 -4.10 -6.79
C PRO A 19 14.36 -3.15 -5.60
N ASN A 20 14.13 -1.86 -5.81
CA ASN A 20 14.39 -0.81 -4.82
C ASN A 20 13.11 -0.10 -4.36
N GLU A 21 13.27 0.93 -3.54
CA GLU A 21 12.18 1.73 -2.95
C GLU A 21 11.30 2.47 -3.98
N VAL A 22 11.71 2.51 -5.25
CA VAL A 22 10.94 3.08 -6.37
C VAL A 22 10.26 1.96 -7.18
N THR A 23 10.94 0.84 -7.40
CA THR A 23 10.39 -0.30 -8.17
C THR A 23 9.14 -0.88 -7.54
N TYR A 24 9.17 -1.13 -6.23
CA TYR A 24 8.04 -1.73 -5.50
C TYR A 24 6.76 -0.89 -5.56
N PRO A 25 6.76 0.43 -5.23
CA PRO A 25 5.55 1.25 -5.34
C PRO A 25 4.93 1.26 -6.74
N ILE A 26 5.73 1.22 -7.80
CA ILE A 26 5.23 1.19 -9.19
C ILE A 26 4.45 -0.09 -9.45
N LEU A 27 5.00 -1.25 -9.02
CA LEU A 27 4.35 -2.55 -9.20
C LEU A 27 3.08 -2.66 -8.38
N ILE A 28 3.15 -2.31 -7.09
CA ILE A 28 2.00 -2.27 -6.17
C ILE A 28 0.87 -1.41 -6.76
N HIS A 29 1.20 -0.19 -7.22
CA HIS A 29 0.21 0.69 -7.84
C HIS A 29 -0.39 0.10 -9.13
N SER A 30 0.41 -0.60 -9.94
CA SER A 30 -0.05 -1.25 -11.16
C SER A 30 -1.01 -2.42 -10.86
N LEU A 31 -0.74 -3.19 -9.81
CA LEU A 31 -1.57 -4.31 -9.34
C LEU A 31 -2.88 -3.80 -8.72
N SER A 32 -2.82 -2.74 -7.93
CA SER A 32 -3.99 -2.01 -7.39
C SER A 32 -4.94 -1.52 -8.50
N LYS A 33 -4.39 -1.05 -9.64
CA LYS A 33 -5.19 -0.64 -10.81
C LYS A 33 -5.86 -1.82 -11.51
N ARG A 34 -5.30 -3.01 -11.41
CA ARG A 34 -5.84 -4.25 -11.99
C ARG A 34 -6.76 -5.01 -11.05
N GLY A 35 -6.92 -4.54 -9.81
CA GLY A 35 -7.71 -5.23 -8.79
C GLY A 35 -7.08 -6.55 -8.33
N MET A 36 -5.76 -6.66 -8.41
CA MET A 36 -5.01 -7.87 -8.04
C MET A 36 -4.45 -7.71 -6.62
N MET A 37 -5.37 -7.67 -5.64
CA MET A 37 -5.05 -7.37 -4.23
C MET A 37 -4.04 -8.34 -3.61
N GLU A 38 -4.20 -9.65 -3.82
CA GLU A 38 -3.27 -10.64 -3.25
C GLU A 38 -1.85 -10.47 -3.79
N ASP A 39 -1.69 -10.16 -5.08
CA ASP A 39 -0.38 -9.88 -5.68
C ASP A 39 0.20 -8.54 -5.18
N GLU A 40 -0.66 -7.54 -4.96
CA GLU A 40 -0.28 -6.25 -4.39
C GLU A 40 0.31 -6.44 -2.98
N LEU A 41 -0.36 -7.24 -2.15
CA LEU A 41 0.08 -7.61 -0.80
C LEU A 41 1.38 -8.40 -0.84
N HIS A 42 1.50 -9.38 -1.73
CA HIS A 42 2.71 -10.16 -1.88
C HIS A 42 3.93 -9.29 -2.24
N MET A 43 3.74 -8.29 -3.13
CA MET A 43 4.80 -7.33 -3.46
C MET A 43 5.14 -6.41 -2.29
N PHE A 44 4.16 -6.00 -1.50
CA PHE A 44 4.38 -5.20 -0.30
C PHE A 44 5.14 -5.97 0.78
N ASP A 45 4.76 -7.22 1.04
CA ASP A 45 5.45 -8.09 2.00
C ASP A 45 6.88 -8.38 1.54
N GLY A 46 7.09 -8.66 0.26
CA GLY A 46 8.42 -8.83 -0.31
C GLY A 46 9.31 -7.59 -0.16
N MET A 47 8.74 -6.38 -0.26
CA MET A 47 9.46 -5.13 0.02
C MET A 47 9.93 -5.07 1.48
N ARG A 48 9.09 -5.49 2.43
CA ARG A 48 9.40 -5.50 3.87
C ARG A 48 10.44 -6.55 4.22
N GLU A 49 10.30 -7.76 3.69
CA GLU A 49 11.21 -8.89 3.95
C GLU A 49 12.63 -8.57 3.47
N LYS A 50 12.76 -7.86 2.34
CA LYS A 50 14.05 -7.39 1.84
C LYS A 50 14.62 -6.18 2.58
N GLY A 51 13.90 -5.64 3.57
CA GLY A 51 14.30 -4.44 4.31
C GLY A 51 14.31 -3.18 3.45
N VAL A 52 13.60 -3.17 2.31
CA VAL A 52 13.48 -1.98 1.47
C VAL A 52 12.60 -0.97 2.19
N LYS A 53 13.07 0.28 2.27
CA LYS A 53 12.40 1.35 3.01
C LYS A 53 10.99 1.60 2.45
N VAL A 54 9.98 1.25 3.24
CA VAL A 54 8.58 1.53 2.90
C VAL A 54 8.32 3.03 3.04
N THR A 55 7.75 3.63 1.99
CA THR A 55 7.34 5.03 1.95
C THR A 55 5.81 5.13 2.03
N VAL A 56 5.25 6.34 1.95
CA VAL A 56 3.79 6.56 1.96
C VAL A 56 3.07 5.98 0.72
N TYR A 57 3.77 5.81 -0.40
CA TYR A 57 3.16 5.44 -1.68
C TYR A 57 2.63 4.00 -1.75
N PRO A 58 3.37 2.97 -1.30
CA PRO A 58 2.85 1.60 -1.18
C PRO A 58 1.59 1.51 -0.32
N TYR A 59 1.59 2.11 0.88
CA TYR A 59 0.42 2.11 1.76
C TYR A 59 -0.80 2.77 1.14
N ASN A 60 -0.63 3.92 0.49
CA ASN A 60 -1.74 4.58 -0.20
C ASN A 60 -2.34 3.71 -1.31
N SER A 61 -1.51 2.95 -2.01
CA SER A 61 -1.98 2.03 -3.05
C SER A 61 -2.78 0.88 -2.43
N LEU A 62 -2.30 0.31 -1.32
CA LEU A 62 -2.98 -0.75 -0.59
C LEU A 62 -4.33 -0.31 -0.03
N ILE A 63 -4.38 0.85 0.66
CA ILE A 63 -5.63 1.39 1.22
C ILE A 63 -6.66 1.62 0.11
N ASN A 64 -6.22 2.17 -1.04
CA ASN A 64 -7.07 2.38 -2.20
C ASN A 64 -7.52 1.05 -2.84
N GLY A 65 -6.65 0.05 -2.90
CA GLY A 65 -7.01 -1.29 -3.35
C GLY A 65 -8.06 -1.90 -2.42
N CYS A 66 -7.82 -1.91 -1.11
CA CYS A 66 -8.71 -2.48 -0.10
C CYS A 66 -10.10 -1.84 -0.18
N TYR A 67 -10.16 -0.51 -0.34
CA TYR A 67 -11.42 0.19 -0.54
C TYR A 67 -12.18 -0.27 -1.81
N LYS A 68 -11.49 -0.43 -2.94
CA LYS A 68 -12.12 -0.93 -4.18
C LYS A 68 -12.66 -2.36 -4.06
N HIS A 69 -12.10 -3.14 -3.15
CA HIS A 69 -12.48 -4.52 -2.88
C HIS A 69 -13.43 -4.66 -1.68
N ASP A 70 -13.95 -3.55 -1.14
CA ASP A 70 -14.82 -3.49 0.05
C ASP A 70 -14.20 -4.12 1.31
N ASP A 71 -12.87 -4.15 1.38
CA ASP A 71 -12.10 -4.66 2.52
C ASP A 71 -11.68 -3.49 3.43
N LEU A 72 -12.68 -2.87 4.05
CA LEU A 72 -12.47 -1.71 4.93
C LEU A 72 -11.64 -2.06 6.17
N ASP A 73 -11.78 -3.26 6.72
CA ASP A 73 -11.04 -3.67 7.92
C ASP A 73 -9.53 -3.69 7.67
N ARG A 74 -9.11 -4.21 6.51
CA ARG A 74 -7.70 -4.22 6.13
C ARG A 74 -7.17 -2.83 5.78
N ALA A 75 -7.98 -2.00 5.12
CA ALA A 75 -7.64 -0.59 4.86
C ALA A 75 -7.37 0.16 6.18
N MET A 76 -8.21 -0.05 7.19
CA MET A 76 -8.03 0.54 8.52
C MET A 76 -6.79 -0.02 9.23
N GLY A 77 -6.50 -1.30 9.09
CA GLY A 77 -5.26 -1.91 9.61
C GLY A 77 -4.00 -1.26 9.05
N PHE A 78 -3.96 -0.98 7.74
CA PHE A 78 -2.84 -0.26 7.13
C PHE A 78 -2.72 1.19 7.61
N LEU A 79 -3.84 1.88 7.86
CA LEU A 79 -3.82 3.22 8.45
C LEU A 79 -3.28 3.22 9.89
N ASP A 80 -3.64 2.22 10.69
CA ASP A 80 -3.11 2.02 12.04
C ASP A 80 -1.59 1.77 11.98
N GLU A 81 -1.12 0.89 11.09
CA GLU A 81 0.31 0.59 10.90
C GLU A 81 1.10 1.84 10.45
N MET A 82 0.57 2.63 9.51
CA MET A 82 1.19 3.89 9.09
C MET A 82 1.36 4.87 10.26
N ALA A 83 0.37 4.94 11.16
CA ALA A 83 0.42 5.79 12.34
C ALA A 83 1.45 5.31 13.36
N GLU A 84 1.59 4.00 13.55
CA GLU A 84 2.59 3.40 14.45
C GLU A 84 4.03 3.62 13.95
N ILE A 85 4.26 3.47 12.64
CA ILE A 85 5.58 3.66 12.02
C ILE A 85 5.93 5.16 11.92
N GLY A 86 4.98 6.06 12.18
CA GLY A 86 5.17 7.51 12.09
C GLY A 86 5.26 8.00 10.63
N VAL A 87 4.71 7.24 9.68
CA VAL A 87 4.61 7.67 8.28
C VAL A 87 3.52 8.75 8.20
N THR A 88 3.87 9.92 7.68
CA THR A 88 2.90 11.03 7.54
C THR A 88 1.78 10.63 6.58
N LEU A 89 0.60 10.34 7.16
CA LEU A 89 -0.65 10.17 6.43
C LEU A 89 -0.91 11.42 5.58
N ASN A 90 -1.25 11.24 4.31
CA ASN A 90 -1.57 12.34 3.40
C ASN A 90 -3.04 12.27 2.97
N VAL A 91 -3.52 13.30 2.26
CA VAL A 91 -4.92 13.37 1.81
C VAL A 91 -5.31 12.13 0.97
N ALA A 92 -4.37 11.54 0.23
CA ALA A 92 -4.62 10.33 -0.55
C ALA A 92 -4.75 9.06 0.31
N SER A 93 -4.27 9.05 1.56
CA SER A 93 -4.50 7.96 2.52
C SER A 93 -5.96 7.96 3.02
N TYR A 94 -6.55 9.15 3.19
CA TYR A 94 -7.92 9.32 3.70
C TYR A 94 -8.99 9.37 2.62
N CYS A 95 -8.67 9.86 1.41
CA CYS A 95 -9.61 10.01 0.30
C CYS A 95 -10.41 8.73 -0.05
N PRO A 96 -9.83 7.51 -0.01
CA PRO A 96 -10.57 6.30 -0.35
C PRO A 96 -11.55 5.87 0.75
N VAL A 97 -11.29 6.22 2.02
CA VAL A 97 -12.04 5.67 3.15
C VAL A 97 -13.25 6.55 3.48
N PRO A 98 -14.43 5.98 3.81
CA PRO A 98 -15.58 6.77 4.21
C PRO A 98 -15.28 7.66 5.43
N TRP A 99 -15.72 8.93 5.39
CA TRP A 99 -15.48 9.90 6.47
C TRP A 99 -15.92 9.39 7.84
N ASN A 100 -17.04 8.65 7.94
CA ASN A 100 -17.52 8.08 9.20
C ASN A 100 -16.50 7.12 9.86
N SER A 101 -15.76 6.36 9.05
CA SER A 101 -14.71 5.44 9.51
C SER A 101 -13.47 6.22 9.95
N ILE A 102 -13.09 7.24 9.18
CA ILE A 102 -11.98 8.15 9.51
C ILE A 102 -12.26 8.93 10.79
N GLU A 103 -13.47 9.45 10.96
CA GLU A 103 -13.87 10.20 12.15
C GLU A 103 -13.78 9.31 13.40
N ARG A 104 -14.30 8.08 13.31
CA ARG A 104 -14.20 7.10 14.41
C ARG A 104 -12.74 6.77 14.73
N TRP A 105 -11.90 6.64 13.71
CA TRP A 105 -10.47 6.39 13.86
C TRP A 105 -9.74 7.57 14.50
N MET A 106 -9.96 8.80 14.03
CA MET A 106 -9.36 10.00 14.60
C MET A 106 -9.73 10.16 16.09
N ARG A 107 -10.98 9.89 16.45
CA ARG A 107 -11.41 9.87 17.86
C ARG A 107 -10.64 8.84 18.69
N ARG A 108 -10.36 7.67 18.13
CA ARG A 108 -9.61 6.58 18.78
C ARG A 108 -8.13 6.93 18.96
N VAL A 109 -7.48 7.46 17.91
CA VAL A 109 -6.03 7.67 17.89
C VAL A 109 -5.63 8.97 18.56
N ALA A 110 -6.42 10.03 18.41
CA ALA A 110 -6.05 11.36 18.91
C ALA A 110 -6.55 11.67 20.34
N LYS A 111 -7.21 10.72 21.03
CA LYS A 111 -7.71 10.88 22.42
C LYS A 111 -8.32 12.27 22.71
N TRP A 112 -9.15 12.80 21.81
CA TRP A 112 -9.87 14.05 22.09
C TRP A 112 -11.04 13.74 23.03
N THR A 113 -10.84 13.99 24.32
CA THR A 113 -11.89 14.33 25.28
C THR A 113 -11.99 15.84 25.41
#